data_AF-A0A7W0NUD3-F1
#
_entry.id   AF-A0A7W0NUD3-F1
#
_cell.length_a   1.000
_cell.length_b   1.000
_cell.length_c   1.000
_cell.angle_alpha   90.00
_cell.angle_beta   90.00
_cell.angle_gamma   90.00
#
_symmetry.space_group_name_H-M   'P 1'
#
loop_
_entity.id
_entity.type
_entity.pdbx_description
1 polymer ?
#
loop_
_entity_poly.entity_id
_entity_poly.type
_entity_poly.pdbx_seq_one_letter_code
_entity_poly.pdbx_strand_id
1 'polypeptide(L)'
;MSCAILLSTHAAAAQQKFVAYASGPQAGSTSTRHVIAEIAVMPPVSPGNAANLVFRGRGGTPFPPNADLAICVEGIPSCGHIAFPPDSAWIRSYDVPAESLEWLRQNKYKLVVFLPSSLGLPGGDVLGTFHLANGTYNDYDGDGKTDIQVYRNSNNTFYALHSSNGAFIQRQLGQPGDSVSLTVDFDGDGRSDFSTARYNAEVLWRIVPSTTNILQETRWGSSTLGDFFAAADYDGDTRMDIAVFRAGVWHILQSSNGAYRQEYWGTAGDVPAATDFDRDGIADLTIARSENGQRVWYTRVSANASVRVTPWGLSSDGFFTGRVDFDGDSAADIMVIRNESGQRTFYVLRSSDSQVQVIRWGLSSDVVKLGDYDGDGRTDPAVTRAVNGERVFYILQSSTGQPRYETFGLAGDF
;
A
#
# COMPACT_ATOMS: atom_id res chain seq x y z
N MET A 1 -11.96 -6.39 -32.45
CA MET A 1 -10.52 -6.66 -32.24
C MET A 1 -10.26 -6.40 -30.78
N SER A 2 -9.93 -7.44 -30.02
CA SER A 2 -9.63 -7.35 -28.60
C SER A 2 -8.28 -6.66 -28.43
N CYS A 3 -8.21 -5.63 -27.58
CA CYS A 3 -6.96 -4.94 -27.30
C CYS A 3 -6.50 -5.23 -25.87
N ALA A 4 -5.22 -5.57 -25.74
CA ALA A 4 -4.53 -5.75 -24.47
C ALA A 4 -3.68 -4.49 -24.21
N ILE A 5 -3.64 -4.04 -22.96
CA ILE A 5 -2.91 -2.84 -22.53
C ILE A 5 -1.76 -3.25 -21.60
N LEU A 6 -0.59 -2.66 -21.84
CA LEU A 6 0.64 -2.79 -21.07
C LEU A 6 0.93 -1.45 -20.38
N LEU A 7 1.29 -1.48 -19.10
CA LEU A 7 1.58 -0.31 -18.26
C LEU A 7 3.06 0.10 -18.38
N SER A 8 3.37 1.39 -18.26
CA SER A 8 4.75 1.87 -18.00
C SER A 8 4.78 3.17 -17.20
N THR A 9 5.74 3.30 -16.29
CA THR A 9 5.91 4.41 -15.33
C THR A 9 6.76 5.56 -15.89
N HIS A 10 6.50 6.80 -15.47
CA HIS A 10 7.42 7.94 -15.59
C HIS A 10 7.46 8.76 -14.29
N ALA A 11 8.67 9.03 -13.84
CA ALA A 11 9.03 9.56 -12.53
C ALA A 11 8.45 10.96 -12.19
N ALA A 12 8.58 11.27 -10.90
CA ALA A 12 8.41 12.56 -10.21
C ALA A 12 7.06 12.81 -9.50
N ALA A 13 7.19 12.90 -8.17
CA ALA A 13 6.28 13.39 -7.13
C ALA A 13 5.13 12.46 -6.71
N ALA A 14 5.30 11.83 -5.54
CA ALA A 14 4.31 11.65 -4.46
C ALA A 14 2.84 11.46 -4.85
N GLN A 15 2.58 10.63 -5.86
CA GLN A 15 1.28 10.45 -6.50
C GLN A 15 1.19 8.99 -6.92
N GLN A 16 0.08 8.31 -6.60
CA GLN A 16 -0.30 7.10 -7.31
C GLN A 16 -0.65 7.51 -8.75
N LYS A 17 0.30 7.31 -9.66
CA LYS A 17 0.19 7.70 -11.08
C LYS A 17 -0.44 6.58 -11.89
N PHE A 18 -1.55 6.89 -12.55
CA PHE A 18 -2.15 6.04 -13.57
C PHE A 18 -1.75 6.55 -14.97
N VAL A 19 -1.30 5.66 -15.85
CA VAL A 19 -1.09 5.95 -17.28
C VAL A 19 -2.06 5.10 -18.08
N ALA A 20 -3.02 5.75 -18.75
CA ALA A 20 -3.99 5.08 -19.59
C ALA A 20 -3.63 5.25 -21.09
N TYR A 21 -3.62 4.14 -21.85
CA TYR A 21 -3.35 4.15 -23.29
C TYR A 21 -4.65 3.95 -24.08
N ALA A 22 -4.89 4.79 -25.09
CA ALA A 22 -5.89 4.50 -26.11
C ALA A 22 -5.28 3.62 -27.20
N SER A 23 -6.01 2.59 -27.62
CA SER A 23 -5.65 1.78 -28.79
C SER A 23 -6.62 2.05 -29.93
N GLY A 24 -6.09 2.44 -31.09
CA GLY A 24 -6.86 2.71 -32.30
C GLY A 24 -6.14 3.69 -33.22
N PRO A 25 -6.17 3.50 -34.55
CA PRO A 25 -5.63 4.49 -35.47
C PRO A 25 -6.50 5.74 -35.44
N GLN A 26 -5.89 6.91 -35.22
CA GLN A 26 -6.48 8.18 -35.64
C GLN A 26 -6.32 8.28 -37.16
N ALA A 27 -7.34 8.80 -37.86
CA ALA A 27 -7.25 9.01 -39.30
C ALA A 27 -5.99 9.84 -39.65
N GLY A 28 -5.00 9.23 -40.31
CA GLY A 28 -3.79 9.88 -40.81
C GLY A 28 -2.50 9.68 -39.99
N SER A 29 -2.51 8.91 -38.89
CA SER A 29 -1.29 8.57 -38.13
C SER A 29 -0.88 7.11 -38.32
N THR A 30 0.42 6.84 -38.52
CA THR A 30 1.00 5.50 -38.60
C THR A 30 1.42 4.94 -37.24
N SER A 31 1.28 5.72 -36.16
CA SER A 31 1.58 5.26 -34.80
C SER A 31 0.36 4.58 -34.16
N THR A 32 0.56 3.40 -33.58
CA THR A 32 -0.50 2.59 -32.93
C THR A 32 -0.65 2.86 -31.43
N ARG A 33 0.10 3.81 -30.85
CA ARG A 33 0.06 4.13 -29.41
C ARG A 33 0.21 5.63 -29.16
N HIS A 34 -0.74 6.22 -28.42
CA HIS A 34 -0.64 7.56 -27.85
C HIS A 34 -1.14 7.56 -26.40
N VAL A 35 -0.40 8.22 -25.50
CA VAL A 35 -0.85 8.49 -24.13
C VAL A 35 -1.63 9.79 -24.14
N ILE A 36 -2.90 9.74 -23.75
CA ILE A 36 -3.80 10.89 -23.82
C ILE A 36 -3.96 11.58 -22.45
N ALA A 37 -3.80 10.83 -21.35
CA ALA A 37 -3.95 11.37 -20.01
C ALA A 37 -3.12 10.65 -18.95
N GLU A 38 -2.69 11.39 -17.93
CA GLU A 38 -2.23 10.91 -16.64
C GLU A 38 -3.31 11.21 -15.60
N ILE A 39 -3.59 10.26 -14.71
CA ILE A 39 -4.53 10.45 -13.61
C ILE A 39 -3.76 10.27 -12.32
N ALA A 40 -3.99 11.15 -11.35
CA ALA A 40 -3.47 11.03 -10.00
C ALA A 40 -4.63 10.99 -9.01
N VAL A 41 -4.66 10.00 -8.13
CA VAL A 41 -5.49 10.06 -6.93
C VAL A 41 -4.68 10.81 -5.90
N MET A 42 -5.13 12.00 -5.53
CA MET A 42 -4.54 12.76 -4.44
C MET A 42 -5.37 12.54 -3.18
N PRO A 43 -4.72 12.42 -2.02
CA PRO A 43 -5.42 12.47 -0.76
C PRO A 43 -6.05 13.84 -0.48
N PRO A 44 -6.96 13.93 0.50
CA PRO A 44 -7.79 15.10 0.65
C PRO A 44 -6.99 16.33 1.10
N VAL A 45 -7.00 17.35 0.24
CA VAL A 45 -6.38 18.67 0.51
C VAL A 45 -7.33 19.59 1.29
N SER A 46 -8.57 19.16 1.57
CA SER A 46 -9.60 19.96 2.23
C SER A 46 -10.47 19.13 3.19
N PRO A 47 -10.94 19.71 4.32
CA PRO A 47 -11.59 18.98 5.43
C PRO A 47 -12.95 18.31 5.15
N GLY A 48 -13.38 18.20 3.90
CA GLY A 48 -14.69 17.65 3.52
C GLY A 48 -14.65 16.62 2.39
N ASN A 49 -13.48 16.35 1.82
CA ASN A 49 -13.31 15.39 0.73
C ASN A 49 -12.53 14.19 1.23
N ALA A 50 -12.68 13.04 0.58
CA ALA A 50 -11.95 11.83 0.92
C ALA A 50 -10.78 11.57 -0.04
N ALA A 51 -10.87 12.03 -1.29
CA ALA A 51 -9.76 12.10 -2.24
C ALA A 51 -10.02 13.19 -3.31
N ASN A 52 -9.01 13.51 -4.11
CA ASN A 52 -9.12 14.37 -5.28
C ASN A 52 -8.52 13.67 -6.51
N LEU A 53 -9.32 13.40 -7.53
CA LEU A 53 -8.84 12.84 -8.79
C LEU A 53 -8.36 13.97 -9.71
N VAL A 54 -7.09 13.92 -10.11
CA VAL A 54 -6.48 14.91 -11.00
C VAL A 54 -6.19 14.31 -12.36
N PHE A 55 -6.84 14.83 -13.40
CA PHE A 55 -6.66 14.45 -14.80
C PHE A 55 -5.73 15.43 -15.49
N ARG A 56 -4.67 14.93 -16.15
CA ARG A 56 -3.69 15.75 -16.89
C ARG A 56 -3.55 15.25 -18.33
N GLY A 57 -3.67 16.12 -19.32
CA GLY A 57 -3.36 15.77 -20.72
C GLY A 57 -1.85 15.62 -20.94
N ARG A 58 -1.40 14.54 -21.61
CA ARG A 58 0.04 14.33 -21.87
C ARG A 58 0.46 14.92 -23.22
N GLY A 59 1.65 15.54 -23.28
CA GLY A 59 2.30 15.90 -24.55
C GLY A 59 1.81 17.18 -25.24
N GLY A 60 1.20 18.13 -24.51
CA GLY A 60 0.83 19.40 -25.14
C GLY A 60 -0.57 19.44 -25.79
N THR A 61 -1.41 18.42 -25.56
CA THR A 61 -2.79 18.40 -26.06
C THR A 61 -3.82 18.44 -24.92
N PRO A 62 -4.71 19.46 -24.88
CA PRO A 62 -5.80 19.50 -23.91
C PRO A 62 -6.78 18.33 -24.13
N PHE A 63 -7.52 17.97 -23.09
CA PHE A 63 -8.70 17.13 -23.28
C PHE A 63 -9.63 17.80 -24.30
N PRO A 64 -10.23 17.03 -25.22
CA PRO A 64 -11.22 17.56 -26.14
C PRO A 64 -12.30 18.38 -25.42
N PRO A 65 -12.62 19.58 -25.92
CA PRO A 65 -13.80 20.31 -25.47
C PRO A 65 -15.05 19.41 -25.51
N ASN A 66 -15.79 19.33 -24.40
CA ASN A 66 -16.96 18.44 -24.23
C ASN A 66 -16.65 16.94 -24.17
N ALA A 67 -15.42 16.55 -23.82
CA ALA A 67 -15.18 15.18 -23.36
C ALA A 67 -16.04 14.90 -22.11
N ASP A 68 -16.55 13.67 -22.01
CA ASP A 68 -17.22 13.18 -20.82
C ASP A 68 -16.52 11.92 -20.36
N LEU A 69 -16.16 11.87 -19.09
CA LEU A 69 -15.43 10.75 -18.50
C LEU A 69 -16.32 10.04 -17.53
N ALA A 70 -16.61 8.78 -17.81
CA ALA A 70 -17.34 7.93 -16.91
C ALA A 70 -16.37 7.03 -16.14
N ILE A 71 -16.47 7.05 -14.82
CA ILE A 71 -15.90 6.00 -13.98
C ILE A 71 -17.01 4.97 -13.79
N CYS A 72 -16.75 3.73 -14.20
CA CYS A 72 -17.73 2.67 -14.12
C CYS A 72 -17.14 1.50 -13.32
N VAL A 73 -17.98 0.83 -12.53
CA VAL A 73 -17.62 -0.47 -11.94
C VAL A 73 -17.89 -1.57 -12.95
N GLU A 74 -17.01 -2.56 -13.03
CA GLU A 74 -17.32 -3.77 -13.78
C GLU A 74 -18.58 -4.44 -13.20
N GLY A 75 -19.61 -4.65 -14.03
CA GLY A 75 -20.86 -5.29 -13.60
C GLY A 75 -21.96 -4.36 -13.05
N ILE A 76 -21.72 -3.06 -12.88
CA ILE A 76 -22.75 -2.08 -12.47
C ILE A 76 -23.13 -1.18 -13.66
N PRO A 77 -24.43 -1.03 -13.99
CA PRO A 77 -24.88 -0.27 -15.18
C PRO A 77 -24.81 1.26 -15.02
N SER A 78 -24.67 1.79 -13.81
CA SER A 78 -24.54 3.23 -13.55
C SER A 78 -23.08 3.64 -13.42
N CYS A 79 -22.67 4.64 -14.20
CA CYS A 79 -21.36 5.26 -14.11
C CYS A 79 -21.45 6.65 -13.47
N GLY A 80 -20.41 7.06 -12.75
CA GLY A 80 -20.22 8.45 -12.34
C GLY A 80 -19.64 9.24 -13.51
N HIS A 81 -20.32 10.31 -13.95
CA HIS A 81 -19.90 11.12 -15.10
C HIS A 81 -19.15 12.38 -14.65
N ILE A 82 -18.05 12.68 -15.34
CA ILE A 82 -17.22 13.86 -15.15
C ILE A 82 -17.14 14.58 -16.50
N ALA A 83 -17.92 15.64 -16.64
CA ALA A 83 -17.95 16.45 -17.85
C ALA A 83 -16.80 17.47 -17.90
N PHE A 84 -16.14 17.59 -19.06
CA PHE A 84 -15.09 18.56 -19.34
C PHE A 84 -15.67 19.74 -20.16
N PRO A 85 -16.05 20.87 -19.51
CA PRO A 85 -16.46 22.07 -20.22
C PRO A 85 -15.42 22.61 -21.21
N PRO A 86 -15.85 23.39 -22.22
CA PRO A 86 -15.13 23.66 -23.48
C PRO A 86 -13.77 24.40 -23.37
N ASP A 87 -13.43 24.86 -22.18
CA ASP A 87 -12.43 25.88 -21.89
C ASP A 87 -11.56 25.50 -20.68
N SER A 88 -11.60 24.23 -20.31
CA SER A 88 -10.87 23.74 -19.15
C SER A 88 -9.39 23.49 -19.42
N ALA A 89 -8.57 24.05 -18.53
CA ALA A 89 -7.13 23.91 -18.54
C ALA A 89 -6.67 22.44 -18.54
N TRP A 90 -5.40 22.26 -18.89
CA TRP A 90 -4.59 21.04 -18.90
C TRP A 90 -4.73 20.07 -17.72
N ILE A 91 -5.25 20.56 -16.60
CA ILE A 91 -5.38 19.85 -15.33
C ILE A 91 -6.80 20.06 -14.83
N ARG A 92 -7.52 18.98 -14.51
CA ARG A 92 -8.80 19.04 -13.81
C ARG A 92 -8.79 18.18 -12.58
N SER A 93 -9.28 18.76 -11.48
CA SER A 93 -9.43 18.13 -10.18
C SER A 93 -10.91 17.83 -9.96
N TYR A 94 -11.20 16.63 -9.46
CA TYR A 94 -12.53 16.21 -9.06
C TYR A 94 -12.50 15.72 -7.61
N ASP A 95 -13.31 16.35 -6.77
CA ASP A 95 -13.44 15.95 -5.37
C ASP A 95 -14.26 14.67 -5.28
N VAL A 96 -13.72 13.69 -4.56
CA VAL A 96 -14.39 12.43 -4.28
C VAL A 96 -14.90 12.46 -2.83
N PRO A 97 -16.23 12.49 -2.63
CA PRO A 97 -16.83 12.34 -1.30
C PRO A 97 -16.53 10.97 -0.68
N ALA A 98 -16.53 10.86 0.65
CA ALA A 98 -16.23 9.61 1.36
C ALA A 98 -17.08 8.41 0.90
N GLU A 99 -18.37 8.63 0.67
CA GLU A 99 -19.32 7.64 0.13
C GLU A 99 -18.97 7.17 -1.30
N SER A 100 -18.39 8.05 -2.12
CA SER A 100 -17.92 7.73 -3.48
C SER A 100 -16.52 7.12 -3.49
N LEU A 101 -15.73 7.38 -2.45
CA LEU A 101 -14.43 6.76 -2.27
C LEU A 101 -14.56 5.34 -1.73
N GLU A 102 -15.51 5.09 -0.83
CA GLU A 102 -15.95 3.75 -0.43
C GLU A 102 -16.41 2.94 -1.66
N TRP A 103 -17.09 3.58 -2.62
CA TRP A 103 -17.41 2.99 -3.92
C TRP A 103 -16.20 2.78 -4.84
N LEU A 104 -15.13 3.59 -4.77
CA LEU A 104 -13.84 3.45 -5.49
C LEU A 104 -12.86 2.47 -4.82
N ARG A 105 -13.18 1.94 -3.64
CA ARG A 105 -12.34 0.98 -2.89
C ARG A 105 -12.74 -0.48 -3.10
N GLN A 106 -14.00 -0.74 -3.45
CA GLN A 106 -14.60 -2.07 -3.36
C GLN A 106 -14.45 -3.01 -4.58
N ASN A 107 -14.02 -2.55 -5.78
CA ASN A 107 -14.09 -3.39 -7.00
C ASN A 107 -13.11 -3.01 -8.11
N LYS A 108 -12.89 -3.89 -9.09
CA LYS A 108 -12.16 -3.56 -10.33
C LYS A 108 -12.94 -2.52 -11.14
N TYR A 109 -12.39 -1.31 -11.29
CA TYR A 109 -13.01 -0.24 -12.08
C TYR A 109 -12.54 -0.24 -13.53
N LYS A 110 -13.38 0.34 -14.40
CA LYS A 110 -13.03 0.75 -15.75
C LYS A 110 -13.24 2.24 -15.91
N LEU A 111 -12.30 2.90 -16.57
CA LEU A 111 -12.48 4.25 -17.06
C LEU A 111 -13.07 4.21 -18.46
N VAL A 112 -14.10 5.00 -18.73
CA VAL A 112 -14.71 5.09 -20.06
C VAL A 112 -14.67 6.54 -20.50
N VAL A 113 -13.89 6.83 -21.55
CA VAL A 113 -13.74 8.18 -22.10
C VAL A 113 -14.70 8.33 -23.28
N PHE A 114 -15.70 9.20 -23.15
CA PHE A 114 -16.57 9.59 -24.26
C PHE A 114 -16.00 10.84 -24.94
N LEU A 115 -15.75 10.73 -26.25
CA LEU A 115 -15.24 11.83 -27.06
C LEU A 115 -16.30 12.30 -28.08
N PRO A 116 -16.35 13.60 -28.40
CA PRO A 116 -17.16 14.09 -29.51
C PRO A 116 -16.79 13.39 -30.83
N SER A 117 -17.80 13.00 -31.61
CA SER A 117 -17.66 12.25 -32.87
C SER A 117 -16.82 12.95 -33.96
N SER A 118 -16.51 14.24 -33.78
CA SER A 118 -15.77 15.08 -34.72
C SER A 118 -14.24 14.94 -34.65
N LEU A 119 -13.68 14.20 -33.69
CA LEU A 119 -12.21 14.11 -33.47
C LEU A 119 -11.52 12.88 -34.06
N GLY A 120 -12.27 12.01 -34.76
CA GLY A 120 -11.70 10.92 -35.54
C GLY A 120 -11.05 9.79 -34.72
N LEU A 121 -11.29 9.75 -33.41
CA LEU A 121 -11.07 8.55 -32.60
C LEU A 121 -12.36 7.72 -32.65
N PRO A 122 -12.33 6.44 -33.08
CA PRO A 122 -13.50 5.58 -32.93
C PRO A 122 -13.78 5.48 -31.44
N GLY A 123 -15.03 5.73 -31.03
CA GLY A 123 -15.45 5.51 -29.64
C GLY A 123 -14.97 4.14 -29.17
N GLY A 124 -14.36 4.10 -27.98
CA GLY A 124 -13.74 2.91 -27.43
C GLY A 124 -13.40 3.09 -25.96
N ASP A 125 -13.42 1.98 -25.23
CA ASP A 125 -13.12 1.95 -23.79
C ASP A 125 -11.61 2.12 -23.57
N VAL A 126 -11.24 2.97 -22.62
CA VAL A 126 -9.86 3.07 -22.12
C VAL A 126 -9.79 2.30 -20.81
N LEU A 127 -9.52 1.01 -20.89
CA LEU A 127 -9.48 0.15 -19.71
C LEU A 127 -8.20 0.45 -18.90
N GLY A 128 -8.38 0.79 -17.63
CA GLY A 128 -7.33 0.91 -16.64
C GLY A 128 -7.89 0.55 -15.27
N THR A 129 -7.14 -0.21 -14.48
CA THR A 129 -7.50 -0.58 -13.11
C THR A 129 -6.94 0.47 -12.14
N PHE A 130 -7.75 0.87 -11.16
CA PHE A 130 -7.21 1.56 -9.99
C PHE A 130 -6.64 0.50 -9.06
N HIS A 131 -5.31 0.49 -8.89
CA HIS A 131 -4.71 -0.13 -7.73
C HIS A 131 -4.56 0.99 -6.71
N LEU A 132 -5.44 1.04 -5.72
CA LEU A 132 -5.03 1.64 -4.46
C LEU A 132 -3.85 0.80 -4.02
N ALA A 133 -2.68 1.41 -3.87
CA ALA A 133 -1.51 0.68 -3.41
C ALA A 133 -1.92 -0.10 -2.15
N ASN A 134 -1.74 -1.41 -2.21
CA ASN A 134 -2.20 -2.30 -1.16
C ASN A 134 -1.67 -1.82 0.21
N GLY A 135 -2.59 -1.54 1.13
CA GLY A 135 -2.35 -1.40 2.57
C GLY A 135 -1.69 -0.11 3.03
N THR A 136 -2.49 0.94 3.24
CA THR A 136 -2.25 1.79 4.41
C THR A 136 -2.44 0.90 5.64
N TYR A 137 -1.35 0.62 6.37
CA TYR A 137 -1.44 -0.19 7.58
C TYR A 137 -2.43 0.42 8.55
N ASN A 138 -3.27 -0.41 9.16
CA ASN A 138 -4.30 0.00 10.14
C ASN A 138 -5.33 1.01 9.61
N ASP A 139 -5.69 1.03 8.33
CA ASP A 139 -6.81 1.85 7.85
C ASP A 139 -8.16 1.12 8.01
N TYR A 140 -8.83 1.23 9.17
CA TYR A 140 -10.03 0.44 9.48
C TYR A 140 -11.33 1.03 8.95
N ASP A 141 -11.42 2.35 8.82
CA ASP A 141 -12.57 3.00 8.19
C ASP A 141 -12.42 3.11 6.66
N GLY A 142 -11.23 2.83 6.16
CA GLY A 142 -10.89 2.94 4.75
C GLY A 142 -10.99 4.40 4.40
N ASP A 143 -10.28 5.31 5.05
CA ASP A 143 -10.20 6.72 4.67
C ASP A 143 -8.88 7.07 3.95
N GLY A 144 -7.98 6.09 3.85
CA GLY A 144 -6.66 6.20 3.23
C GLY A 144 -5.55 6.49 4.24
N LYS A 145 -5.87 6.70 5.52
CA LYS A 145 -4.91 7.04 6.57
C LYS A 145 -4.76 5.91 7.57
N THR A 146 -3.59 5.85 8.20
CA THR A 146 -3.33 4.92 9.30
C THR A 146 -4.10 5.34 10.54
N ASP A 147 -4.96 4.46 11.03
CA ASP A 147 -5.62 4.62 12.34
C ASP A 147 -4.66 4.30 13.48
N ILE A 148 -4.92 4.94 14.62
CA ILE A 148 -4.15 4.67 15.83
C ILE A 148 -4.68 3.41 16.48
N GLN A 149 -3.88 2.35 16.42
CA GLN A 149 -4.18 1.06 17.02
C GLN A 149 -3.22 0.70 18.16
N VAL A 150 -3.78 0.07 19.19
CA VAL A 150 -3.02 -0.73 20.16
C VAL A 150 -3.60 -2.13 20.31
N TYR A 151 -2.75 -3.11 20.62
CA TYR A 151 -3.19 -4.45 21.01
C TYR A 151 -2.91 -4.74 22.48
N ARG A 152 -3.94 -5.19 23.20
CA ARG A 152 -3.84 -5.52 24.62
C ARG A 152 -3.75 -7.02 24.81
N ASN A 153 -2.54 -7.50 25.10
CA ASN A 153 -2.27 -8.93 25.33
C ASN A 153 -3.04 -9.51 26.53
N SER A 154 -3.36 -8.71 27.55
CA SER A 154 -4.01 -9.22 28.78
C SER A 154 -5.45 -9.71 28.55
N ASN A 155 -6.11 -9.24 27.49
CA ASN A 155 -7.45 -9.68 27.11
C ASN A 155 -7.58 -10.09 25.62
N ASN A 156 -6.47 -10.02 24.86
CA ASN A 156 -6.40 -10.34 23.44
C ASN A 156 -7.32 -9.43 22.60
N THR A 157 -7.29 -8.12 22.87
CA THR A 157 -8.20 -7.17 22.23
C THR A 157 -7.43 -6.07 21.50
N PHE A 158 -7.78 -5.89 20.24
CA PHE A 158 -7.45 -4.71 19.45
C PHE A 158 -8.33 -3.54 19.87
N TYR A 159 -7.72 -2.37 20.00
CA TYR A 159 -8.38 -1.10 20.17
C TYR A 159 -7.86 -0.16 19.09
N ALA A 160 -8.74 0.57 18.41
CA ALA A 160 -8.32 1.56 17.44
C ALA A 160 -9.22 2.81 17.47
N LEU A 161 -8.65 3.93 17.02
CA LEU A 161 -9.36 5.18 16.76
C LEU A 161 -9.27 5.50 15.28
N HIS A 162 -10.43 5.58 14.63
CA HIS A 162 -10.54 6.02 13.25
C HIS A 162 -9.95 7.42 13.08
N SER A 163 -9.12 7.59 12.07
CA SER A 163 -8.42 8.83 11.76
C SER A 163 -9.38 9.91 11.21
N SER A 164 -10.46 9.51 10.55
CA SER A 164 -11.43 10.43 9.93
C SER A 164 -12.29 11.21 10.94
N ASN A 165 -12.64 10.59 12.07
CA ASN A 165 -13.62 11.14 13.01
C ASN A 165 -13.36 10.79 14.49
N GLY A 166 -12.29 10.06 14.81
CA GLY A 166 -11.95 9.62 16.16
C GLY A 166 -12.86 8.54 16.72
N ALA A 167 -13.67 7.87 15.88
CA ALA A 167 -14.54 6.79 16.33
C ALA A 167 -13.73 5.63 16.91
N PHE A 168 -14.14 5.18 18.09
CA PHE A 168 -13.49 4.08 18.78
C PHE A 168 -14.05 2.74 18.33
N ILE A 169 -13.14 1.84 17.93
CA ILE A 169 -13.46 0.44 17.65
C ILE A 169 -12.64 -0.49 18.52
N GLN A 170 -13.21 -1.66 18.80
CA GLN A 170 -12.51 -2.73 19.49
C GLN A 170 -12.88 -4.09 18.92
N ARG A 171 -11.90 -4.99 18.88
CA ARG A 171 -12.09 -6.37 18.43
C ARG A 171 -11.27 -7.31 19.29
N GLN A 172 -11.95 -8.18 20.05
CA GLN A 172 -11.27 -9.29 20.71
C GLN A 172 -10.92 -10.35 19.67
N LEU A 173 -9.63 -10.69 19.56
CA LEU A 173 -9.11 -11.67 18.62
C LEU A 173 -7.80 -12.26 19.15
N GLY A 174 -7.73 -13.60 19.13
CA GLY A 174 -6.59 -14.36 19.60
C GLY A 174 -6.73 -14.84 21.04
N GLN A 175 -5.65 -15.43 21.56
CA GLN A 175 -5.55 -15.95 22.91
C GLN A 175 -4.13 -15.70 23.48
N PRO A 176 -3.90 -15.91 24.79
CA PRO A 176 -2.58 -15.68 25.37
C PRO A 176 -1.48 -16.48 24.64
N GLY A 177 -0.45 -15.77 24.16
CA GLY A 177 0.66 -16.32 23.38
C GLY A 177 0.52 -16.16 21.86
N ASP A 178 -0.60 -15.62 21.37
CA ASP A 178 -0.71 -15.20 19.97
C ASP A 178 0.13 -13.95 19.73
N SER A 179 0.75 -13.87 18.55
CA SER A 179 1.39 -12.64 18.08
C SER A 179 0.38 -11.87 17.23
N VAL A 180 0.38 -10.53 17.36
CA VAL A 180 -0.35 -9.67 16.42
C VAL A 180 0.26 -9.86 15.04
N SER A 181 -0.57 -10.21 14.06
CA SER A 181 -0.16 -10.26 12.67
C SER A 181 -0.31 -8.87 12.06
N LEU A 182 0.42 -8.61 10.97
CA LEU A 182 0.30 -7.37 10.19
C LEU A 182 -1.19 -7.08 9.95
N THR A 183 -1.64 -5.92 10.37
CA THR A 183 -3.00 -5.42 10.18
C THR A 183 -3.07 -4.75 8.82
N VAL A 184 -3.54 -5.54 7.85
CA VAL A 184 -3.54 -5.28 6.41
C VAL A 184 -4.84 -5.79 5.79
N ASP A 185 -5.07 -5.47 4.53
CA ASP A 185 -6.27 -5.84 3.76
C ASP A 185 -6.16 -7.27 3.19
N PHE A 186 -6.77 -8.26 3.86
CA PHE A 186 -6.77 -9.67 3.40
C PHE A 186 -7.93 -10.00 2.45
N ASP A 187 -8.96 -9.18 2.35
CA ASP A 187 -10.12 -9.44 1.46
C ASP A 187 -10.23 -8.50 0.26
N GLY A 188 -9.37 -7.49 0.19
CA GLY A 188 -9.16 -6.58 -0.94
C GLY A 188 -10.21 -5.48 -1.02
N ASP A 189 -10.83 -5.09 0.10
CA ASP A 189 -11.87 -4.06 0.15
C ASP A 189 -11.35 -2.64 0.41
N GLY A 190 -10.04 -2.49 0.56
CA GLY A 190 -9.36 -1.25 0.84
C GLY A 190 -9.37 -0.86 2.33
N ARG A 191 -9.79 -1.74 3.23
CA ARG A 191 -9.70 -1.57 4.69
C ARG A 191 -8.76 -2.61 5.29
N SER A 192 -8.12 -2.25 6.39
CA SER A 192 -7.32 -3.17 7.18
C SER A 192 -8.19 -4.16 7.95
N ASP A 193 -7.75 -5.41 7.95
CA ASP A 193 -8.39 -6.48 8.70
C ASP A 193 -7.73 -6.69 10.05
N PHE A 194 -8.52 -7.18 11.01
CA PHE A 194 -7.96 -7.66 12.28
C PHE A 194 -7.36 -9.04 12.07
N SER A 195 -6.07 -9.19 12.34
CA SER A 195 -5.39 -10.47 12.21
C SER A 195 -4.46 -10.79 13.38
N THR A 196 -4.42 -12.07 13.77
CA THR A 196 -3.43 -12.60 14.71
C THR A 196 -2.85 -13.89 14.16
N ALA A 197 -1.65 -14.23 14.59
CA ALA A 197 -1.03 -15.49 14.23
C ALA A 197 -0.39 -16.14 15.46
N ARG A 198 -0.74 -17.42 15.67
CA ARG A 198 -0.28 -18.20 16.81
C ARG A 198 0.84 -19.14 16.42
N TYR A 199 1.98 -19.02 17.10
CA TYR A 199 3.09 -19.96 16.97
C TYR A 199 2.92 -21.13 17.96
N ASN A 200 2.30 -22.24 17.53
CA ASN A 200 2.08 -23.43 18.38
C ASN A 200 2.35 -24.74 17.62
N ALA A 201 3.62 -25.00 17.31
CA ALA A 201 4.11 -25.98 16.35
C ALA A 201 3.68 -25.69 14.91
N GLU A 202 2.37 -25.71 14.64
CA GLU A 202 1.74 -25.16 13.45
C GLU A 202 1.41 -23.68 13.67
N VAL A 203 1.50 -22.88 12.61
CA VAL A 203 1.07 -21.48 12.66
C VAL A 203 -0.41 -21.38 12.32
N LEU A 204 -1.21 -20.86 13.25
CA LEU A 204 -2.64 -20.63 13.06
C LEU A 204 -2.89 -19.14 12.85
N TRP A 205 -3.29 -18.81 11.63
CA TRP A 205 -3.73 -17.48 11.23
C TRP A 205 -5.20 -17.30 11.57
N ARG A 206 -5.53 -16.17 12.18
CA ARG A 206 -6.91 -15.75 12.43
C ARG A 206 -7.10 -14.40 11.80
N ILE A 207 -8.03 -14.30 10.88
CA ILE A 207 -8.33 -13.08 10.15
C ILE A 207 -9.83 -12.81 10.33
N VAL A 208 -10.18 -11.58 10.66
CA VAL A 208 -11.57 -11.11 10.65
C VAL A 208 -11.64 -10.05 9.55
N PRO A 209 -12.07 -10.45 8.34
CA PRO A 209 -12.15 -9.52 7.22
C PRO A 209 -13.18 -8.42 7.50
N SER A 210 -12.85 -7.19 7.11
CA SER A 210 -13.63 -5.96 7.26
C SER A 210 -15.02 -6.10 6.61
N THR A 211 -15.09 -6.72 5.44
CA THR A 211 -16.34 -6.87 4.66
C THR A 211 -17.35 -7.78 5.34
N THR A 212 -16.89 -8.89 5.93
CA THR A 212 -17.76 -9.94 6.46
C THR A 212 -17.90 -9.90 7.97
N ASN A 213 -16.88 -9.40 8.69
CA ASN A 213 -16.74 -9.49 10.14
C ASN A 213 -16.84 -10.92 10.69
N ILE A 214 -16.58 -11.94 9.87
CA ILE A 214 -16.62 -13.35 10.26
C ILE A 214 -15.19 -13.85 10.42
N LEU A 215 -14.89 -14.46 11.58
CA LEU A 215 -13.59 -15.06 11.84
C LEU A 215 -13.29 -16.19 10.84
N GLN A 216 -12.15 -16.08 10.18
CA GLN A 216 -11.54 -17.10 9.34
C GLN A 216 -10.28 -17.62 10.02
N GLU A 217 -10.12 -18.94 10.05
CA GLU A 217 -8.94 -19.59 10.63
C GLU A 217 -8.25 -20.45 9.58
N THR A 218 -6.96 -20.18 9.34
CA THR A 218 -6.14 -20.92 8.38
C THR A 218 -4.89 -21.44 9.06
N ARG A 219 -4.65 -22.74 8.93
CA ARG A 219 -3.43 -23.41 9.41
C ARG A 219 -2.40 -23.40 8.29
N TRP A 220 -1.35 -22.61 8.47
CA TRP A 220 -0.33 -22.47 7.43
C TRP A 220 1.02 -22.04 8.00
N GLY A 221 2.04 -22.87 7.79
CA GLY A 221 3.37 -22.66 8.33
C GLY A 221 3.65 -23.43 9.62
N SER A 222 4.89 -23.33 10.10
CA SER A 222 5.39 -24.04 11.26
C SER A 222 6.37 -23.20 12.06
N SER A 223 5.96 -22.89 13.29
CA SER A 223 6.80 -22.21 14.29
C SER A 223 8.08 -22.97 14.63
N THR A 224 8.03 -24.30 14.60
CA THR A 224 9.17 -25.17 14.92
C THR A 224 10.21 -25.25 13.82
N LEU A 225 9.87 -24.83 12.61
CA LEU A 225 10.78 -24.81 11.46
C LEU A 225 11.41 -23.42 11.23
N GLY A 226 11.12 -22.45 12.11
CA GLY A 226 11.67 -21.09 12.01
C GLY A 226 11.01 -20.25 10.91
N ASP A 227 9.72 -20.45 10.67
CA ASP A 227 8.98 -19.70 9.65
C ASP A 227 8.86 -18.21 10.03
N PHE A 228 9.25 -17.35 9.09
CA PHE A 228 8.98 -15.91 9.14
C PHE A 228 7.68 -15.60 8.42
N PHE A 229 6.92 -14.63 8.93
CA PHE A 229 5.76 -14.11 8.20
C PHE A 229 6.19 -13.41 6.92
N ALA A 230 5.41 -13.62 5.87
CA ALA A 230 5.68 -13.10 4.54
C ALA A 230 4.38 -12.76 3.79
N ALA A 231 3.28 -12.47 4.50
CA ALA A 231 2.01 -12.15 3.85
C ALA A 231 2.15 -10.90 2.96
N ALA A 232 1.71 -11.02 1.71
CA ALA A 232 1.72 -9.97 0.68
C ALA A 232 0.78 -10.40 -0.46
N ASP A 233 0.37 -9.51 -1.36
CA ASP A 233 -0.36 -9.89 -2.59
C ASP A 233 0.63 -10.38 -3.66
N TYR A 234 0.77 -11.69 -3.84
CA TYR A 234 1.71 -12.28 -4.81
C TYR A 234 1.07 -12.68 -6.14
N ASP A 235 -0.24 -12.51 -6.29
CA ASP A 235 -0.99 -12.92 -7.49
C ASP A 235 -1.78 -11.81 -8.17
N GLY A 236 -1.74 -10.60 -7.62
CA GLY A 236 -2.27 -9.37 -8.18
C GLY A 236 -3.80 -9.29 -8.10
N ASP A 237 -4.42 -10.02 -7.18
CA ASP A 237 -5.86 -9.98 -6.97
C ASP A 237 -6.33 -8.90 -5.99
N THR A 238 -5.38 -8.09 -5.49
CA THR A 238 -5.53 -7.01 -4.51
C THR A 238 -5.83 -7.47 -3.08
N ARG A 239 -5.69 -8.77 -2.79
CA ARG A 239 -5.83 -9.33 -1.46
C ARG A 239 -4.49 -9.81 -0.95
N MET A 240 -4.23 -9.66 0.34
CA MET A 240 -3.03 -10.24 0.94
C MET A 240 -3.10 -11.78 0.96
N ASP A 241 -2.08 -12.42 0.41
CA ASP A 241 -1.91 -13.87 0.51
C ASP A 241 -1.35 -14.26 1.88
N ILE A 242 -1.78 -15.42 2.38
CA ILE A 242 -1.14 -16.03 3.55
C ILE A 242 0.17 -16.67 3.08
N ALA A 243 1.30 -16.19 3.61
CA ALA A 243 2.60 -16.72 3.24
C ALA A 243 3.60 -16.75 4.40
N VAL A 244 4.52 -17.72 4.31
CA VAL A 244 5.65 -17.86 5.23
C VAL A 244 6.96 -18.09 4.45
N PHE A 245 8.06 -17.58 5.00
CA PHE A 245 9.40 -17.84 4.51
C PHE A 245 10.13 -18.82 5.43
N ARG A 246 10.67 -19.89 4.85
CA ARG A 246 11.37 -20.97 5.55
C ARG A 246 12.69 -21.24 4.88
N ALA A 247 13.78 -20.85 5.54
CA ALA A 247 15.15 -21.22 5.17
C ALA A 247 15.51 -21.03 3.67
N GLY A 248 15.03 -19.95 3.04
CA GLY A 248 15.25 -19.67 1.61
C GLY A 248 14.09 -19.99 0.68
N VAL A 249 12.98 -20.49 1.23
CA VAL A 249 11.82 -20.91 0.46
C VAL A 249 10.58 -20.15 0.90
N TRP A 250 9.87 -19.58 -0.06
CA TRP A 250 8.58 -18.93 0.16
C TRP A 250 7.47 -19.96 -0.03
N HIS A 251 6.55 -20.02 0.91
CA HIS A 251 5.38 -20.88 0.90
C HIS A 251 4.13 -20.01 0.93
N ILE A 252 3.52 -19.82 -0.23
CA ILE A 252 2.43 -18.87 -0.47
C ILE A 252 1.13 -19.65 -0.69
N LEU A 253 0.08 -19.25 0.02
CA LEU A 253 -1.29 -19.71 -0.20
C LEU A 253 -2.07 -18.56 -0.82
N GLN A 254 -2.36 -18.68 -2.12
CA GLN A 254 -2.97 -17.62 -2.92
C GLN A 254 -4.42 -17.37 -2.49
N SER A 255 -4.77 -16.11 -2.26
CA SER A 255 -6.09 -15.60 -1.87
C SER A 255 -7.14 -15.85 -2.96
N SER A 256 -6.76 -15.71 -4.24
CA SER A 256 -7.67 -15.71 -5.37
C SER A 256 -8.34 -17.07 -5.62
N ASN A 257 -7.64 -18.17 -5.32
CA ASN A 257 -8.06 -19.53 -5.66
C ASN A 257 -7.65 -20.60 -4.64
N GLY A 258 -6.94 -20.25 -3.57
CA GLY A 258 -6.45 -21.18 -2.55
C GLY A 258 -5.29 -22.08 -3.01
N ALA A 259 -4.66 -21.79 -4.15
CA ALA A 259 -3.56 -22.59 -4.66
C ALA A 259 -2.29 -22.36 -3.85
N TYR A 260 -1.56 -23.46 -3.63
CA TYR A 260 -0.23 -23.42 -3.02
C TYR A 260 0.83 -23.13 -4.07
N ARG A 261 1.62 -22.07 -3.84
CA ARG A 261 2.78 -21.68 -4.63
C ARG A 261 4.04 -21.74 -3.78
N GLN A 262 5.10 -22.30 -4.36
CA GLN A 262 6.41 -22.41 -3.72
C GLN A 262 7.47 -21.73 -4.57
N GLU A 263 8.31 -20.88 -3.97
CA GLU A 263 9.39 -20.17 -4.66
C GLU A 263 10.71 -20.35 -3.92
N TYR A 264 11.75 -20.77 -4.65
CA TYR A 264 13.10 -20.96 -4.11
C TYR A 264 13.91 -19.68 -4.31
N TRP A 265 13.77 -18.74 -3.38
CA TRP A 265 14.42 -17.44 -3.45
C TRP A 265 14.93 -17.00 -2.08
N GLY A 266 16.24 -17.14 -1.87
CA GLY A 266 16.92 -16.85 -0.61
C GLY A 266 17.65 -18.08 -0.05
N THR A 267 18.09 -17.97 1.19
CA THR A 267 18.84 -18.99 1.93
C THR A 267 18.50 -18.96 3.42
N ALA A 268 18.96 -19.95 4.18
CA ALA A 268 18.82 -19.95 5.64
C ALA A 268 19.53 -18.73 6.27
N GLY A 269 18.81 -18.01 7.13
CA GLY A 269 19.31 -16.79 7.80
C GLY A 269 18.89 -15.48 7.11
N ASP A 270 18.33 -15.56 5.91
CA ASP A 270 17.68 -14.43 5.27
C ASP A 270 16.36 -14.08 5.97
N VAL A 271 15.96 -12.81 5.93
CA VAL A 271 14.68 -12.33 6.44
C VAL A 271 13.82 -11.82 5.27
N PRO A 272 12.56 -12.25 5.13
CA PRO A 272 11.68 -11.77 4.06
C PRO A 272 11.27 -10.31 4.29
N ALA A 273 11.13 -9.54 3.21
CA ALA A 273 10.61 -8.18 3.21
C ALA A 273 9.73 -7.97 1.97
N ALA A 274 8.71 -8.81 1.82
CA ALA A 274 7.85 -8.79 0.64
C ALA A 274 6.99 -7.53 0.58
N THR A 275 7.14 -6.82 -0.54
CA THR A 275 6.39 -5.63 -0.89
C THR A 275 6.65 -5.32 -2.37
N ASP A 276 5.93 -4.36 -2.94
CA ASP A 276 6.04 -3.97 -4.34
C ASP A 276 7.14 -2.89 -4.52
N PHE A 277 8.30 -3.27 -5.06
CA PHE A 277 9.42 -2.36 -5.35
C PHE A 277 9.44 -1.90 -6.83
N ASP A 278 8.52 -2.34 -7.68
CA ASP A 278 8.50 -1.97 -9.10
C ASP A 278 7.18 -1.38 -9.63
N ARG A 279 6.19 -1.27 -8.75
CA ARG A 279 4.89 -0.60 -8.92
C ARG A 279 3.96 -1.31 -9.89
N ASP A 280 4.09 -2.63 -10.00
CA ASP A 280 3.17 -3.43 -10.81
C ASP A 280 1.91 -3.87 -10.03
N GLY A 281 1.86 -3.59 -8.73
CA GLY A 281 0.76 -3.96 -7.84
C GLY A 281 0.87 -5.39 -7.30
N ILE A 282 1.96 -6.09 -7.60
CA ILE A 282 2.25 -7.44 -7.11
C ILE A 282 3.48 -7.36 -6.21
N ALA A 283 3.45 -8.07 -5.10
CA ALA A 283 4.56 -8.13 -4.17
C ALA A 283 5.77 -8.84 -4.78
N ASP A 284 6.94 -8.22 -4.62
CA ASP A 284 8.21 -8.78 -5.00
C ASP A 284 8.74 -9.75 -3.95
N LEU A 285 9.48 -10.77 -4.40
CA LEU A 285 10.22 -11.66 -3.51
C LEU A 285 11.51 -10.97 -3.08
N THR A 286 11.46 -10.25 -1.97
CA THR A 286 12.61 -9.53 -1.41
C THR A 286 13.10 -10.19 -0.13
N ILE A 287 14.42 -10.41 -0.05
CA ILE A 287 15.09 -10.83 1.18
C ILE A 287 16.15 -9.83 1.63
N ALA A 288 16.37 -9.77 2.93
CA ALA A 288 17.36 -8.91 3.56
C ALA A 288 18.43 -9.78 4.25
N ARG A 289 19.64 -9.81 3.69
CA ARG A 289 20.75 -10.67 4.14
C ARG A 289 21.86 -9.89 4.84
N SER A 290 22.43 -10.46 5.88
CA SER A 290 23.64 -9.92 6.52
C SER A 290 24.89 -10.52 5.86
N GLU A 291 25.69 -9.69 5.19
CA GLU A 291 26.93 -10.11 4.52
C GLU A 291 28.08 -9.18 4.92
N ASN A 292 29.17 -9.73 5.47
CA ASN A 292 30.40 -8.98 5.79
C ASN A 292 30.18 -7.68 6.60
N GLY A 293 29.22 -7.69 7.54
CA GLY A 293 28.87 -6.53 8.37
C GLY A 293 27.87 -5.56 7.73
N GLN A 294 27.48 -5.79 6.48
CA GLN A 294 26.48 -5.01 5.75
C GLN A 294 25.13 -5.74 5.70
N ARG A 295 24.05 -4.97 5.54
CA ARG A 295 22.76 -5.46 5.10
C ARG A 295 22.65 -5.34 3.57
N VAL A 296 22.34 -6.45 2.90
CA VAL A 296 22.18 -6.51 1.44
C VAL A 296 20.78 -7.00 1.12
N TRP A 297 20.07 -6.26 0.29
CA TRP A 297 18.70 -6.54 -0.12
C TRP A 297 18.71 -7.19 -1.50
N TYR A 298 18.05 -8.33 -1.64
CA TYR A 298 17.92 -9.06 -2.90
C TYR A 298 16.45 -9.15 -3.27
N THR A 299 16.06 -8.40 -4.31
CA THR A 299 14.69 -8.31 -4.79
C THR A 299 14.59 -9.02 -6.14
N ARG A 300 13.76 -10.05 -6.23
CA ARG A 300 13.33 -10.60 -7.51
C ARG A 300 11.97 -10.00 -7.84
N VAL A 301 11.96 -9.12 -8.84
CA VAL A 301 10.75 -8.36 -9.17
C VAL A 301 9.67 -9.23 -9.84
N SER A 302 8.42 -9.00 -9.50
CA SER A 302 7.22 -9.68 -10.01
C SER A 302 7.07 -9.51 -11.53
N ALA A 303 7.26 -8.30 -12.05
CA ALA A 303 6.93 -7.96 -13.43
C ALA A 303 7.71 -8.77 -14.48
N ASN A 304 8.95 -9.16 -14.19
CA ASN A 304 9.82 -9.85 -15.15
C ASN A 304 10.85 -10.81 -14.54
N ALA A 305 10.79 -11.09 -13.24
CA ALA A 305 11.73 -11.93 -12.51
C ALA A 305 13.21 -11.47 -12.54
N SER A 306 13.49 -10.23 -12.96
CA SER A 306 14.83 -9.67 -12.84
C SER A 306 15.24 -9.48 -11.38
N VAL A 307 16.55 -9.50 -11.13
CA VAL A 307 17.10 -9.43 -9.78
C VAL A 307 17.75 -8.07 -9.57
N ARG A 308 17.33 -7.37 -8.51
CA ARG A 308 17.98 -6.17 -7.99
C ARG A 308 18.74 -6.54 -6.72
N VAL A 309 19.99 -6.08 -6.61
CA VAL A 309 20.84 -6.29 -5.43
C VAL A 309 21.26 -4.93 -4.91
N THR A 310 20.83 -4.60 -3.69
CA THR A 310 21.01 -3.27 -3.11
C THR A 310 21.71 -3.39 -1.76
N PRO A 311 23.03 -3.10 -1.69
CA PRO A 311 23.74 -3.03 -0.42
C PRO A 311 23.34 -1.76 0.33
N TRP A 312 22.55 -1.88 1.40
CA TRP A 312 22.05 -0.74 2.17
C TRP A 312 21.81 -1.08 3.65
N GLY A 313 22.54 -0.38 4.52
CA GLY A 313 22.51 -0.56 5.97
C GLY A 313 23.62 -1.45 6.52
N LEU A 314 23.73 -1.50 7.85
CA LEU A 314 24.62 -2.40 8.59
C LEU A 314 23.88 -3.68 8.96
N SER A 315 24.60 -4.78 9.15
CA SER A 315 24.00 -6.05 9.58
C SER A 315 23.28 -5.94 10.94
N SER A 316 23.71 -4.99 11.78
CA SER A 316 23.11 -4.69 13.09
C SER A 316 21.90 -3.77 13.03
N ASP A 317 21.60 -3.15 11.89
CA ASP A 317 20.44 -2.28 11.78
C ASP A 317 19.15 -3.12 11.81
N GLY A 318 18.13 -2.60 12.49
CA GLY A 318 16.77 -3.11 12.36
C GLY A 318 16.15 -2.66 11.03
N PHE A 319 15.03 -3.25 10.63
CA PHE A 319 14.27 -2.80 9.47
C PHE A 319 12.82 -3.23 9.62
N PHE A 320 11.97 -2.67 8.77
CA PHE A 320 10.57 -3.05 8.65
C PHE A 320 10.38 -3.88 7.38
N THR A 321 9.54 -4.90 7.43
CA THR A 321 9.34 -5.86 6.34
C THR A 321 8.09 -5.59 5.52
N GLY A 322 7.33 -4.55 5.87
CA GLY A 322 6.14 -4.12 5.16
C GLY A 322 6.38 -2.95 4.19
N ARG A 323 5.31 -2.49 3.54
CA ARG A 323 5.33 -1.35 2.62
C ARG A 323 5.78 -0.08 3.34
N VAL A 324 6.79 0.58 2.80
CA VAL A 324 7.31 1.86 3.30
C VAL A 324 7.64 2.73 2.08
N ASP A 325 7.03 3.88 1.95
CA ASP A 325 7.12 4.76 0.78
C ASP A 325 7.25 6.20 1.29
N PHE A 326 8.48 6.64 1.57
CA PHE A 326 8.74 7.95 2.19
C PHE A 326 8.74 9.10 1.17
N ASP A 327 8.83 8.81 -0.13
CA ASP A 327 8.82 9.82 -1.19
C ASP A 327 7.52 9.87 -2.01
N GLY A 328 6.59 8.95 -1.72
CA GLY A 328 5.22 8.86 -2.21
C GLY A 328 5.13 8.38 -3.65
N ASP A 329 6.21 7.83 -4.20
CA ASP A 329 6.26 7.49 -5.61
C ASP A 329 5.59 6.16 -5.95
N SER A 330 4.97 5.54 -4.93
CA SER A 330 4.21 4.30 -4.96
C SER A 330 5.04 3.01 -4.97
N ALA A 331 6.37 3.05 -5.07
CA ALA A 331 7.21 1.89 -4.76
C ALA A 331 7.66 1.93 -3.30
N ALA A 332 7.94 0.75 -2.76
CA ALA A 332 8.61 0.67 -1.48
C ALA A 332 10.05 1.21 -1.56
N ASP A 333 10.40 2.03 -0.59
CA ASP A 333 11.75 2.45 -0.26
C ASP A 333 12.46 1.39 0.60
N ILE A 334 13.79 1.38 0.56
CA ILE A 334 14.56 0.53 1.47
C ILE A 334 14.93 1.35 2.70
N MET A 335 14.48 0.91 3.87
CA MET A 335 14.71 1.61 5.14
C MET A 335 15.34 0.71 6.19
N VAL A 336 16.36 1.23 6.86
CA VAL A 336 16.99 0.62 8.03
C VAL A 336 16.94 1.55 9.23
N ILE A 337 16.87 0.97 10.42
CA ILE A 337 16.75 1.66 11.71
C ILE A 337 18.03 1.43 12.49
N ARG A 338 18.70 2.53 12.83
CA ARG A 338 19.90 2.51 13.67
C ARG A 338 19.66 3.30 14.95
N ASN A 339 20.07 2.72 16.08
CA ASN A 339 20.07 3.42 17.35
C ASN A 339 21.43 4.09 17.55
N GLU A 340 21.45 5.41 17.69
CA GLU A 340 22.65 6.22 17.79
C GLU A 340 22.52 7.14 19.01
N SER A 341 23.40 6.96 20.02
CA SER A 341 23.43 7.81 21.22
C SER A 341 22.08 7.96 21.95
N GLY A 342 21.28 6.88 22.00
CA GLY A 342 19.95 6.86 22.64
C GLY A 342 18.81 7.38 21.76
N GLN A 343 19.10 7.83 20.55
CA GLN A 343 18.12 8.25 19.55
C GLN A 343 17.89 7.13 18.52
N ARG A 344 16.67 7.07 17.98
CA ARG A 344 16.35 6.21 16.85
C ARG A 344 16.47 7.02 15.54
N THR A 345 17.22 6.47 14.59
CA THR A 345 17.47 7.08 13.28
C THR A 345 16.99 6.14 12.17
N PHE A 346 16.14 6.66 11.29
CA PHE A 346 15.70 5.99 10.07
C PHE A 346 16.59 6.44 8.91
N TYR A 347 17.26 5.48 8.27
CA TYR A 347 18.06 5.69 7.07
C TYR A 347 17.31 5.09 5.88
N VAL A 348 16.77 5.96 5.03
CA VAL A 348 15.93 5.60 3.89
C VAL A 348 16.73 5.79 2.61
N LEU A 349 16.72 4.77 1.76
CA LEU A 349 17.17 4.84 0.37
C LEU A 349 15.92 4.89 -0.51
N ARG A 350 15.71 6.05 -1.12
CA ARG A 350 14.52 6.33 -1.92
C ARG A 350 14.49 5.55 -3.22
N SER A 351 13.33 5.02 -3.57
CA SER A 351 13.13 4.21 -4.76
C SER A 351 13.11 5.06 -6.04
N SER A 352 12.63 6.32 -5.96
CA SER A 352 12.53 7.22 -7.11
C SER A 352 13.87 7.62 -7.71
N ASP A 353 14.87 7.85 -6.87
CA ASP A 353 16.10 8.55 -7.25
C ASP A 353 17.36 8.06 -6.52
N SER A 354 17.24 7.01 -5.69
CA SER A 354 18.34 6.44 -4.89
C SER A 354 19.04 7.46 -3.98
N GLN A 355 18.39 8.59 -3.67
CA GLN A 355 18.91 9.53 -2.69
C GLN A 355 18.66 9.02 -1.28
N VAL A 356 19.55 9.44 -0.37
CA VAL A 356 19.50 9.06 1.03
C VAL A 356 18.73 10.11 1.82
N GLN A 357 17.73 9.68 2.56
CA GLN A 357 17.04 10.48 3.55
C GLN A 357 17.37 9.95 4.94
N VAL A 358 17.72 10.85 5.86
CA VAL A 358 18.08 10.52 7.26
C VAL A 358 17.13 11.24 8.19
N ILE A 359 16.35 10.48 8.95
CA ILE A 359 15.31 11.00 9.84
C ILE A 359 15.64 10.59 11.27
N ARG A 360 15.83 11.57 12.14
CA ARG A 360 16.07 11.36 13.57
C ARG A 360 14.78 11.59 14.33
N TRP A 361 14.13 10.51 14.74
CA TRP A 361 12.81 10.59 15.36
C TRP A 361 12.61 9.47 16.38
N GLY A 362 12.23 9.85 17.61
CA GLY A 362 12.07 8.92 18.72
C GLY A 362 13.36 8.57 19.47
N LEU A 363 13.19 7.88 20.59
CA LEU A 363 14.27 7.30 21.39
C LEU A 363 14.52 5.85 20.97
N SER A 364 15.73 5.35 21.29
CA SER A 364 16.10 3.96 20.99
C SER A 364 15.19 2.93 21.69
N SER A 365 14.57 3.29 22.81
CA SER A 365 13.61 2.47 23.55
C SER A 365 12.20 2.45 22.96
N ASP A 366 11.89 3.34 22.02
CA ASP A 366 10.54 3.45 21.49
C ASP A 366 10.25 2.33 20.49
N VAL A 367 8.98 1.95 20.39
CA VAL A 367 8.50 0.97 19.40
C VAL A 367 8.14 1.71 18.12
N VAL A 368 8.59 1.20 16.97
CA VAL A 368 8.30 1.82 15.66
C VAL A 368 6.87 1.51 15.23
N LYS A 369 6.19 2.53 14.70
CA LYS A 369 4.80 2.48 14.24
C LYS A 369 4.68 3.31 12.95
N LEU A 370 5.29 2.83 11.87
CA LEU A 370 5.20 3.53 10.57
C LEU A 370 3.79 3.43 10.00
N GLY A 371 3.38 4.44 9.24
CA GLY A 371 2.07 4.52 8.59
C GLY A 371 1.89 5.86 7.90
N ASP A 372 0.79 6.05 7.18
CA ASP A 372 0.41 7.33 6.56
C ASP A 372 -0.66 7.99 7.43
N TYR A 373 -0.25 8.70 8.48
CA TYR A 373 -1.16 9.22 9.51
C TYR A 373 -1.78 10.58 9.12
N ASP A 374 -1.13 11.34 8.26
CA ASP A 374 -1.67 12.61 7.72
C ASP A 374 -2.40 12.44 6.39
N GLY A 375 -2.21 11.27 5.76
CA GLY A 375 -2.89 10.84 4.56
C GLY A 375 -2.23 11.34 3.31
N ASP A 376 -1.00 11.83 3.29
CA ASP A 376 -0.40 12.42 2.07
C ASP A 376 0.11 11.40 1.04
N GLY A 377 -0.09 10.11 1.30
CA GLY A 377 0.39 8.99 0.49
C GLY A 377 1.83 8.60 0.77
N ARG A 378 2.49 9.22 1.75
CA ARG A 378 3.85 8.88 2.18
C ARG A 378 3.83 8.25 3.56
N THR A 379 4.89 7.52 3.85
CA THR A 379 5.14 6.97 5.18
C THR A 379 5.62 8.05 6.13
N ASP A 380 4.85 8.26 7.20
CA ASP A 380 5.23 9.06 8.34
C ASP A 380 6.15 8.28 9.29
N PRO A 381 7.31 8.83 9.66
CA PRO A 381 8.12 8.33 10.77
C PRO A 381 7.33 8.45 12.08
N ALA A 382 7.00 7.32 12.68
CA ALA A 382 6.27 7.30 13.93
C ALA A 382 6.80 6.25 14.90
N VAL A 383 6.74 6.58 16.19
CA VAL A 383 7.11 5.71 17.30
C VAL A 383 6.11 5.83 18.44
N THR A 384 6.10 4.87 19.36
CA THR A 384 5.25 4.91 20.55
C THR A 384 6.01 4.58 21.83
N ARG A 385 5.63 5.24 22.92
CA ARG A 385 6.27 5.14 24.25
C ARG A 385 5.22 5.06 25.36
N ALA A 386 5.53 4.29 26.40
CA ALA A 386 4.75 4.30 27.63
C ALA A 386 5.14 5.52 28.49
N VAL A 387 4.19 6.38 28.83
CA VAL A 387 4.39 7.58 29.66
C VAL A 387 3.29 7.61 30.71
N ASN A 388 3.67 7.62 32.00
CA ASN A 388 2.73 7.70 33.13
C ASN A 388 1.59 6.66 33.11
N GLY A 389 1.84 5.45 32.59
CA GLY A 389 0.84 4.38 32.51
C GLY A 389 0.01 4.37 31.23
N GLU A 390 0.18 5.36 30.35
CA GLU A 390 -0.49 5.47 29.06
C GLU A 390 0.48 5.22 27.90
N ARG A 391 -0.07 4.90 26.72
CA ARG A 391 0.70 4.77 25.49
C ARG A 391 0.55 6.05 24.66
N VAL A 392 1.69 6.65 24.32
CA VAL A 392 1.77 7.92 23.58
C VAL A 392 2.48 7.68 22.25
N PHE A 393 1.82 8.02 21.17
CA PHE A 393 2.31 8.03 19.80
C PHE A 393 2.97 9.37 19.48
N TYR A 394 4.14 9.30 18.86
CA TYR A 394 4.95 10.43 18.41
C TYR A 394 5.10 10.30 16.90
N ILE A 395 4.35 11.07 16.15
CA ILE A 395 4.23 10.98 14.68
C ILE A 395 4.87 12.22 14.07
N LEU A 396 5.75 12.04 13.10
CA LEU A 396 6.29 13.12 12.29
C LEU A 396 5.54 13.16 10.97
N GLN A 397 4.65 14.15 10.80
CA GLN A 397 3.83 14.29 9.59
C GLN A 397 4.73 14.63 8.39
N SER A 398 4.74 13.79 7.38
CA SER A 398 5.63 13.88 6.22
C SER A 398 5.26 15.03 5.28
N SER A 399 3.98 15.44 5.26
CA SER A 399 3.50 16.56 4.45
C SER A 399 3.99 17.93 4.96
N THR A 400 4.13 18.09 6.28
CA THR A 400 4.43 19.38 6.93
C THR A 400 5.76 19.41 7.69
N GLY A 401 6.33 18.23 7.99
CA GLY A 401 7.45 18.06 8.90
C GLY A 401 7.13 18.41 10.36
N GLN A 402 5.85 18.60 10.71
CA GLN A 402 5.43 18.93 12.07
C GLN A 402 5.15 17.67 12.89
N PRO A 403 5.43 17.72 14.20
CA PRO A 403 5.13 16.60 15.07
C PRO A 403 3.66 16.61 15.51
N ARG A 404 3.04 15.43 15.51
CA ARG A 404 1.73 15.12 16.09
C ARG A 404 1.92 14.14 17.23
N TYR A 405 1.25 14.39 18.36
CA TYR A 405 1.32 13.54 19.55
C TYR A 405 -0.08 13.08 19.93
N GLU A 406 -0.24 11.78 20.16
CA GLU A 406 -1.55 11.21 20.53
C GLU A 406 -1.41 10.21 21.65
N THR A 407 -2.29 10.34 22.65
CA THR A 407 -2.35 9.38 23.76
C THR A 407 -3.50 8.43 23.52
N PHE A 408 -3.19 7.15 23.34
CA PHE A 408 -4.20 6.11 23.17
C PHE A 408 -3.66 4.75 23.64
N GLY A 409 -4.39 4.12 24.56
CA GLY A 409 -4.00 2.84 25.14
C GLY A 409 -3.22 2.96 26.46
N LEU A 410 -2.95 1.80 27.05
CA LEU A 410 -2.22 1.64 28.30
C LEU A 410 -0.75 1.30 28.04
N ALA A 411 0.10 1.52 29.04
CA ALA A 411 1.54 1.24 28.96
C ALA A 411 1.89 -0.22 28.58
N GLY A 412 0.99 -1.17 28.85
CA GLY A 412 1.16 -2.58 28.48
C GLY A 412 0.61 -2.95 27.09
N ASP A 413 -0.02 -2.01 26.38
CA ASP A 413 -0.54 -2.26 25.05
C ASP A 413 0.58 -2.08 24.00
N PHE A 414 0.55 -2.85 22.92
CA PHE A 414 1.62 -2.95 21.93
C PHE A 414 1.28 -2.29 20.60
#